data_AF-A0A7C1NDY0-F1
#
_entry.id   AF-A0A7C1NDY0-F1
#
_cell.length_a   1.000
_cell.length_b   1.000
_cell.length_c   1.000
_cell.angle_alpha   90.00
_cell.angle_beta   90.00
_cell.angle_gamma   90.00
#
_symmetry.space_group_name_H-M   'P 1'
#
loop_
_entity.id
_entity.type
_entity.pdbx_description
1 polymer ?
#
loop_
_entity_poly.entity_id
_entity_poly.type
_entity_poly.pdbx_seq_one_letter_code
_entity_poly.pdbx_strand_id
1 'polypeptide(L)' 'MPSVKEDRKISEMTVGELKSVIRDTVLELLDPDYGLELREDFISKLESSISTPERIPFDTVKKKLGLP' A
#
# COMPACT_ATOMS: atom_id res chain seq x y z
N MET A 1 -8.41 -0.67 -7.12
CA MET A 1 -8.40 -2.05 -6.58
C MET A 1 -9.67 -2.75 -7.03
N PRO A 2 -9.60 -3.98 -7.55
CA PRO A 2 -10.80 -4.75 -7.79
C PRO A 2 -11.40 -5.03 -6.42
N SER A 3 -12.48 -4.32 -6.07
CA SER A 3 -13.26 -4.68 -4.89
C SER A 3 -13.74 -6.11 -5.13
N VAL A 4 -13.32 -7.06 -4.28
CA VAL A 4 -14.06 -8.30 -4.14
C VAL A 4 -15.51 -7.85 -3.90
N LYS A 5 -16.41 -8.15 -4.84
CA LYS A 5 -17.84 -7.89 -4.59
C LYS A 5 -18.18 -8.73 -3.37
N GLU A 6 -18.34 -8.09 -2.22
CA GLU A 6 -18.40 -8.74 -0.91
C GLU A 6 -19.46 -9.86 -0.86
N ASP A 7 -20.48 -9.79 -1.73
CA ASP A 7 -21.60 -10.74 -1.82
C ASP A 7 -21.54 -11.74 -2.99
N ARG A 8 -20.42 -11.91 -3.69
CA ARG A 8 -20.33 -12.91 -4.78
C ARG A 8 -20.32 -14.33 -4.22
N LYS A 9 -21.20 -15.20 -4.74
CA LYS A 9 -21.18 -16.63 -4.37
C LYS A 9 -19.89 -17.29 -4.84
N ILE A 10 -19.27 -18.08 -3.97
CA ILE A 10 -18.06 -18.88 -4.30
C ILE A 10 -18.36 -19.85 -5.45
N SER A 11 -19.57 -20.41 -5.52
CA SER A 11 -20.00 -21.32 -6.60
C SER A 11 -19.99 -20.67 -7.99
N GLU A 12 -19.97 -19.35 -8.06
CA GLU A 12 -19.95 -18.59 -9.31
C GLU A 12 -18.52 -18.14 -9.67
N MET A 13 -17.51 -18.52 -8.88
CA MET A 13 -16.10 -18.25 -9.15
C MET A 13 -15.47 -19.39 -9.94
N THR A 14 -14.64 -19.02 -10.91
CA THR A 14 -13.70 -19.97 -11.51
C THR A 14 -12.62 -20.36 -10.49
N VAL A 15 -11.97 -21.51 -10.70
CA VAL A 15 -10.85 -21.95 -9.87
C VAL A 15 -9.72 -20.91 -9.84
N GLY A 16 -9.49 -20.21 -10.96
CA GLY A 16 -8.48 -19.15 -11.04
C GLY A 16 -8.80 -17.96 -10.13
N GLU A 17 -10.05 -17.50 -10.15
CA GLU A 17 -10.51 -16.40 -9.28
C GLU A 17 -10.41 -16.78 -7.80
N LEU A 18 -10.81 -18.00 -7.44
CA LEU A 18 -10.72 -18.47 -6.06
C LEU A 18 -9.25 -18.53 -5.58
N LYS A 19 -8.34 -19.03 -6.42
CA LYS A 19 -6.90 -19.02 -6.11
C LYS A 19 -6.33 -17.61 -5.95
N SER A 20 -6.82 -16.63 -6.71
CA SER A 20 -6.39 -15.24 -6.56
C SER A 20 -6.83 -14.68 -5.22
N VAL A 21 -8.11 -14.81 -4.87
CA VAL A 21 -8.63 -14.30 -3.58
C VAL A 21 -7.85 -14.90 -2.40
N ILE A 22 -7.63 -16.22 -2.40
CA ILE A 22 -6.85 -16.86 -1.33
C ILE A 22 -5.42 -16.29 -1.27
N ARG A 23 -4.77 -16.12 -2.42
CA ARG A 23 -3.41 -15.57 -2.48
C ARG A 23 -3.38 -14.14 -1.94
N ASP A 24 -4.29 -13.29 -2.42
CA ASP A 24 -4.33 -11.87 -2.06
C ASP A 24 -4.60 -11.73 -0.55
N THR A 25 -5.55 -12.48 0.01
CA THR A 25 -5.81 -12.50 1.47
C THR A 25 -4.60 -12.98 2.28
N VAL A 26 -3.87 -14.00 1.82
CA VAL A 26 -2.66 -14.47 2.51
C VAL A 26 -1.55 -13.43 2.45
N LEU A 27 -1.40 -12.73 1.32
CA LEU A 27 -0.38 -11.70 1.16
C LEU A 27 -0.69 -10.44 1.98
N GLU A 28 -1.95 -10.02 2.04
CA GLU A 28 -2.41 -8.93 2.94
C GLU A 28 -2.15 -9.22 4.42
N LEU A 29 -2.21 -10.49 4.84
CA LEU A 29 -1.87 -10.88 6.22
C LEU A 29 -0.37 -10.75 6.52
N LEU A 30 0.49 -10.93 5.52
CA LEU A 30 1.95 -10.89 5.67
C LEU A 30 2.49 -9.47 5.49
N ASP A 31 1.88 -8.71 4.59
CA ASP A 31 2.20 -7.33 4.28
C ASP A 31 0.90 -6.50 4.32
N PRO A 32 0.68 -5.71 5.40
CA PRO A 32 -0.52 -4.88 5.54
C PRO A 32 -0.74 -3.90 4.39
N ASP A 33 0.32 -3.57 3.66
CA ASP A 33 0.29 -2.65 2.51
C ASP A 33 0.29 -3.41 1.17
N TYR A 34 0.09 -4.72 1.16
CA TYR A 34 0.06 -5.52 -0.06
C TYR A 34 -0.97 -4.98 -1.07
N GLY A 35 -0.52 -4.77 -2.30
CA GLY A 35 -1.36 -4.20 -3.37
C GLY A 35 -1.54 -2.68 -3.31
N LEU A 36 -0.95 -1.99 -2.33
CA LEU A 36 -0.84 -0.52 -2.33
C LEU A 36 0.43 -0.10 -3.04
N GLU A 37 0.27 0.59 -4.17
CA GLU A 37 1.36 1.26 -4.87
C GLU A 37 1.31 2.77 -4.61
N LEU A 38 2.48 3.39 -4.52
CA LEU A 38 2.56 4.85 -4.45
C LEU A 38 2.07 5.45 -5.77
N ARG A 39 1.28 6.53 -5.69
CA ARG A 39 0.86 7.27 -6.88
C ARG A 39 2.09 7.84 -7.60
N GLU A 40 2.06 7.87 -8.93
CA GLU A 40 3.16 8.39 -9.76
C GLU A 40 3.55 9.83 -9.40
N ASP A 41 2.57 10.67 -9.07
CA ASP A 41 2.79 12.06 -8.66
C ASP A 41 3.53 12.17 -7.32
N PHE A 42 3.27 11.22 -6.42
CA PHE A 42 3.94 11.11 -5.13
C PHE A 42 5.38 10.60 -5.30
N ILE A 43 5.57 9.57 -6.12
CA ILE A 43 6.91 9.02 -6.47
C ILE A 43 7.78 10.14 -7.03
N SER A 44 7.30 10.88 -8.03
CA SER A 44 8.06 11.97 -8.67
C SER A 44 8.48 13.06 -7.68
N LYS A 45 7.59 13.43 -6.74
CA LYS A 45 7.90 14.39 -5.67
C LYS A 45 8.92 13.84 -4.69
N LEU A 46 8.81 12.57 -4.33
CA LEU A 46 9.74 11.90 -3.43
C LEU A 46 11.14 11.83 -4.03
N GLU A 47 11.28 11.43 -5.30
CA GLU A 47 12.56 11.41 -6.02
C GLU A 47 13.21 12.79 -6.08
N SER A 48 12.41 13.82 -6.37
CA SER A 48 12.87 15.22 -6.36
C SER A 48 13.36 15.64 -4.96
N SER A 49 12.63 15.25 -3.92
CA SER A 49 12.98 15.53 -2.52
C SER A 49 14.21 14.76 -2.05
N ILE A 50 14.46 13.55 -2.53
CA ILE A 50 15.65 12.76 -2.18
C ILE A 50 16.90 13.38 -2.83
N SER A 51 16.76 13.88 -4.05
CA SER A 51 17.85 14.44 -4.86
C SER A 51 18.38 15.78 -4.32
N THR A 52 17.55 16.57 -3.62
CA THR A 52 18.05 17.77 -2.92
C THR A 52 18.87 17.37 -1.69
N PRO A 53 19.93 18.10 -1.30
CA PRO A 53 20.65 17.87 -0.04
C PRO A 53 19.96 18.47 1.18
N GLU A 54 18.90 19.27 0.99
CA GLU A 54 18.17 19.91 2.09
C GLU A 54 17.45 18.86 2.96
N ARG A 55 17.66 18.93 4.28
CA ARG A 55 17.07 17.99 5.24
C ARG A 55 16.46 18.74 6.40
N ILE A 56 15.35 18.22 6.91
CA ILE A 56 14.72 18.71 8.14
C ILE A 56 15.42 18.01 9.32
N PRO A 57 15.86 18.76 10.35
CA PRO A 57 16.43 18.16 11.55
C PRO A 57 15.48 17.15 12.21
N PHE A 58 16.05 16.07 12.74
CA PHE A 58 15.30 14.97 13.34
C PHE A 58 14.31 15.45 14.41
N ASP A 59 14.74 16.33 15.33
CA ASP A 59 13.88 16.86 16.41
C ASP A 59 12.64 17.59 15.87
N THR A 60 12.80 18.32 14.76
CA THR A 60 11.71 19.01 14.09
C THR A 60 10.71 18.02 13.49
N VAL A 61 11.20 16.92 12.90
CA VAL A 61 10.34 15.85 12.35
C VAL A 61 9.60 15.14 13.49
N LYS A 62 10.29 14.80 14.58
CA LYS A 62 9.74 14.16 15.78
C LYS A 62 8.56 14.94 16.34
N LYS A 63 8.74 16.26 16.50
CA LYS A 63 7.69 17.18 16.97
C LYS A 63 6.50 17.24 16.01
N LYS A 64 6.74 17.27 14.69
CA LYS A 64 5.66 17.30 13.68
C LYS A 64 4.84 16.01 13.64
N LEU A 65 5.49 14.86 13.85
CA LEU A 65 4.85 13.55 13.84
C LEU A 65 4.24 13.15 15.20
N GLY A 66 4.37 14.00 16.22
CA GLY A 66 3.86 13.69 17.56
C GLY A 66 4.59 12.53 18.24
N LEU A 67 5.84 12.27 17.86
CA LEU A 67 6.66 11.22 18.44
C LEU A 67 7.35 11.72 19.72
N PRO A 68 7.43 10.89 20.78
CA PRO A 68 8.13 11.23 22.02
C PRO A 68 9.62 11.36 21.76
#